data_AF-A0A7J2TCJ1-F1
#
_entry.id   AF-A0A7J2TCJ1-F1
#
_cell.length_a   1.000
_cell.length_b   1.000
_cell.length_c   1.000
_cell.angle_alpha   90.00
_cell.angle_beta   90.00
_cell.angle_gamma   90.00
#
_symmetry.space_group_name_H-M   'P 1'
#
loop_
_entity.id
_entity.type
_entity.pdbx_description
1 polymer ?
#
loop_
_entity_poly.entity_id
_entity_poly.type
_entity_poly.pdbx_seq_one_letter_code
_entity_poly.pdbx_strand_id
1 'polypeptide(L)'
;MEMKISDLMKSGWRAEAGRRLLPYDLFKWWGRRPALIIDALLLDAVGVGDSAVKDVIESRLSYRPAQVLKGHVVCDPMCGGGTTIVEALFLGAKEILCSDIDPASAIVVKAMIKILENCNEVYSILLSIAKSVYEELKDFWCINDYCYVHTFLTRRCYGDYCYVPKWLGTFRVRGSVVKVVIDERGELYEDENVSIRDLVKIPKNRLVEVRRGVYAYAVELYSASNEIERHFVSLVKNDFIAEHLSSMQKKAEKSLYEVCTPITDGRETRRLLRGGITCWEQIFTPRQLLTLVKFLMHVKQEAGECLDVAVALVGTVTRTASMLAFYYQPYAKVNPGLVIKSFWLPLYPVELNPVAGDVNKVKTVGRGTIFTYIQKLRSMCSKLRGLNSNRVVKRVVVEIRDALDISYENCNIVILDPPYPGKIAYSEVTQVYTIPYSLLGMQPPEPAGNAINIYGLDGYINSLENLIAKILREAPNATLYLLMSNDKRGETVVNTLAERLKQKSIVIERLGTVIGEAPGALGRGKTKEIIVIRIKKVM
;
A
#
# COMPACT_ATOMS: atom_id res chain seq x y z
N MET A 1 23.69 -14.41 23.82
CA MET A 1 22.32 -14.71 24.28
C MET A 1 21.65 -15.49 23.16
N GLU A 2 21.23 -16.73 23.45
CA GLU A 2 20.44 -17.55 22.51
C GLU A 2 19.08 -16.87 22.28
N MET A 3 18.53 -17.01 21.08
CA MET A 3 17.22 -16.45 20.72
C MET A 3 16.34 -17.59 20.25
N LYS A 4 15.20 -17.78 20.92
CA LYS A 4 14.28 -18.88 20.61
C LYS A 4 13.24 -18.47 19.59
N ILE A 5 12.67 -19.45 18.89
CA ILE A 5 11.52 -19.24 17.99
C ILE A 5 10.36 -18.56 18.74
N SER A 6 10.11 -18.96 20.00
CA SER A 6 9.08 -18.35 20.85
C SER A 6 9.31 -16.86 21.11
N ASP A 7 10.56 -16.41 21.13
CA ASP A 7 10.90 -14.99 21.34
C ASP A 7 10.57 -14.17 20.10
N LEU A 8 10.81 -14.72 18.91
CA LEU A 8 10.42 -14.12 17.63
C LEU A 8 8.90 -14.02 17.50
N MET A 9 8.16 -15.06 17.86
CA MET A 9 6.70 -15.02 17.87
C MET A 9 6.17 -13.87 18.75
N LYS A 10 6.77 -13.67 19.93
CA LYS A 10 6.35 -12.61 20.87
C LYS A 10 6.80 -11.20 20.46
N SER A 11 8.01 -11.05 19.93
CA SER A 11 8.68 -9.75 19.82
C SER A 11 9.19 -9.38 18.42
N GLY A 12 9.12 -10.29 17.44
CA GLY A 12 9.63 -10.08 16.07
C GLY A 12 8.98 -8.89 15.36
N TRP A 13 7.73 -8.55 15.69
CA TRP A 13 7.06 -7.35 15.19
C TRP A 13 7.80 -6.04 15.53
N ARG A 14 8.62 -6.02 16.59
CA ARG A 14 9.34 -4.81 17.04
C ARG A 14 10.40 -4.36 16.03
N ALA A 15 10.98 -5.30 15.27
CA ALA A 15 11.90 -4.98 14.18
C ALA A 15 11.23 -4.14 13.08
N GLU A 16 9.90 -4.23 12.99
CA GLU A 16 9.06 -3.50 12.04
C GLU A 16 8.16 -2.44 12.70
N ALA A 17 8.48 -2.03 13.93
CA ALA A 17 7.81 -0.91 14.58
C ALA A 17 8.20 0.40 13.87
N GLY A 18 7.24 1.05 13.22
CA GLY A 18 7.44 2.32 12.52
C GLY A 18 8.08 2.24 11.13
N ARG A 19 8.58 1.07 10.71
CA ARG A 19 9.08 0.80 9.35
C ARG A 19 8.85 -0.66 8.99
N ARG A 20 8.66 -0.99 7.72
CA ARG A 20 8.59 -2.40 7.29
C ARG A 20 9.96 -2.87 6.79
N LEU A 21 10.28 -4.16 6.94
CA LEU A 21 11.46 -4.74 6.31
C LEU A 21 11.31 -4.69 4.78
N LEU A 22 12.43 -4.68 4.07
CA LEU A 22 12.41 -4.75 2.60
C LEU A 22 12.02 -6.15 2.14
N PRO A 23 11.23 -6.26 1.05
CA PRO A 23 10.75 -5.21 0.14
C PRO A 23 9.42 -4.55 0.57
N TYR A 24 8.87 -4.90 1.74
CA TYR A 24 7.49 -4.59 2.14
C TYR A 24 7.16 -3.11 2.33
N ASP A 25 8.15 -2.22 2.42
CA ASP A 25 7.95 -0.77 2.50
C ASP A 25 7.72 -0.10 1.14
N LEU A 26 7.83 -0.85 0.03
CA LEU A 26 7.62 -0.34 -1.32
C LEU A 26 6.13 -0.22 -1.67
N PHE A 27 5.37 -1.30 -1.49
CA PHE A 27 3.93 -1.35 -1.76
C PHE A 27 3.13 -1.49 -0.47
N LYS A 28 2.13 -0.63 -0.29
CA LYS A 28 1.29 -0.63 0.91
C LYS A 28 0.30 -1.81 0.91
N TRP A 29 0.42 -2.68 1.89
CA TRP A 29 -0.64 -3.64 2.21
C TRP A 29 -1.17 -3.43 3.63
N TRP A 30 -2.50 -3.49 3.83
CA TRP A 30 -3.13 -3.15 5.12
C TRP A 30 -3.21 -4.31 6.11
N GLY A 31 -3.18 -5.55 5.63
CA GLY A 31 -3.20 -6.76 6.45
C GLY A 31 -1.86 -7.48 6.59
N ARG A 32 -0.73 -6.82 6.26
CA ARG A 32 0.55 -7.52 6.10
C ARG A 32 1.13 -7.97 7.44
N ARG A 33 1.34 -9.27 7.62
CA ARG A 33 2.00 -9.83 8.82
C ARG A 33 3.46 -9.41 8.90
N PRO A 34 4.02 -9.19 10.11
CA PRO A 34 5.44 -8.96 10.29
C PRO A 34 6.27 -10.12 9.75
N ALA A 35 7.35 -9.80 9.06
CA ALA A 35 8.28 -10.72 8.41
C ALA A 35 8.81 -11.76 9.40
N LEU A 36 9.35 -11.29 10.53
CA LEU A 36 9.98 -12.15 11.53
C LEU A 36 9.00 -13.08 12.25
N ILE A 37 7.69 -12.79 12.21
CA ILE A 37 6.67 -13.73 12.69
C ILE A 37 6.51 -14.88 11.70
N ILE A 38 6.50 -14.59 10.40
CA ILE A 38 6.43 -15.64 9.38
C ILE A 38 7.72 -16.45 9.33
N ASP A 39 8.89 -15.82 9.48
CA ASP A 39 10.16 -16.54 9.66
C ASP A 39 10.06 -17.52 10.84
N ALA A 40 9.51 -17.10 11.98
CA ALA A 40 9.35 -17.99 13.13
C ALA A 40 8.51 -19.24 12.82
N LEU A 41 7.44 -19.11 12.02
CA LEU A 41 6.62 -20.26 11.58
C LEU A 41 7.39 -21.16 10.63
N LEU A 42 8.11 -20.58 9.66
CA LEU A 42 8.90 -21.34 8.69
C LEU A 42 10.06 -22.09 9.36
N LEU A 43 10.71 -21.48 10.37
CA LEU A 43 11.76 -22.11 11.17
C LEU A 43 11.21 -23.21 12.10
N ASP A 44 10.03 -23.00 12.70
CA ASP A 44 9.36 -24.03 13.50
C ASP A 44 9.01 -25.26 12.64
N ALA A 45 8.55 -25.05 11.41
CA ALA A 45 8.11 -26.11 10.51
C ALA A 45 9.23 -27.11 10.17
N VAL A 46 10.48 -26.66 10.13
CA VAL A 46 11.66 -27.49 9.82
C VAL A 46 12.51 -27.81 11.06
N GLY A 47 12.07 -27.42 12.25
CA GLY A 47 12.71 -27.78 13.52
C GLY A 47 14.10 -27.17 13.72
N VAL A 48 14.31 -25.92 13.31
CA VAL A 48 15.60 -25.24 13.51
C VAL A 48 15.92 -25.06 14.99
N GLY A 49 17.12 -25.46 15.43
CA GLY A 49 17.57 -25.28 16.80
C GLY A 49 17.84 -23.82 17.17
N ASP A 50 17.65 -23.47 18.46
CA ASP A 50 17.72 -22.10 18.99
C ASP A 50 19.04 -21.35 18.65
N SER A 51 20.16 -22.06 18.53
CA SER A 51 21.45 -21.45 18.16
C SER A 51 21.47 -20.91 16.73
N ALA A 52 20.83 -21.60 15.78
CA ALA A 52 20.78 -21.22 14.36
C ALA A 52 19.73 -20.12 14.08
N VAL A 53 18.69 -20.02 14.91
CA VAL A 53 17.64 -19.00 14.78
C VAL A 53 18.24 -17.59 14.81
N LYS A 54 19.18 -17.35 15.72
CA LYS A 54 19.86 -16.05 15.84
C LYS A 54 20.54 -15.63 14.53
N ASP A 55 21.36 -16.51 13.96
CA ASP A 55 22.13 -16.21 12.76
C ASP A 55 21.24 -15.98 11.53
N VAL A 56 20.13 -16.72 11.42
CA VAL A 56 19.15 -16.55 10.35
C VAL A 56 18.47 -15.18 10.43
N ILE A 57 18.06 -14.76 11.62
CA ILE A 57 17.41 -13.46 11.79
C ILE A 57 18.40 -12.30 11.62
N GLU A 58 19.63 -12.41 12.12
CA GLU A 58 20.68 -11.42 11.86
C GLU A 58 20.96 -11.27 10.36
N SER A 59 20.97 -12.38 9.63
CA SER A 59 21.06 -12.40 8.17
C SER A 59 19.87 -11.69 7.53
N ARG A 60 18.64 -12.00 7.97
CA ARG A 60 17.41 -11.41 7.43
C ARG A 60 17.32 -9.90 7.67
N LEU A 61 17.70 -9.44 8.87
CA LEU A 61 17.77 -8.02 9.24
C LEU A 61 18.85 -7.26 8.44
N SER A 62 19.87 -7.99 8.00
CA SER A 62 20.90 -7.51 7.06
C SER A 62 20.54 -7.72 5.59
N TYR A 63 19.30 -8.13 5.30
CA TYR A 63 18.77 -8.41 3.96
C TYR A 63 19.54 -9.49 3.18
N ARG A 64 20.14 -10.45 3.90
CA ARG A 64 20.86 -11.58 3.31
C ARG A 64 19.99 -12.83 3.34
N PRO A 65 19.96 -13.62 2.25
CA PRO A 65 19.24 -14.88 2.23
C PRO A 65 19.93 -15.95 3.08
N ALA A 66 19.15 -16.89 3.59
CA ALA A 66 19.59 -18.14 4.20
C ALA A 66 19.14 -19.33 3.33
N GLN A 67 19.54 -20.55 3.68
CA GLN A 67 19.22 -21.79 2.93
C GLN A 67 18.51 -22.83 3.82
N VAL A 68 17.82 -22.35 4.85
CA VAL A 68 17.18 -23.18 5.87
C VAL A 68 16.03 -24.01 5.30
N LEU A 69 15.29 -23.47 4.32
CA LEU A 69 14.18 -24.17 3.66
C LEU A 69 14.62 -24.93 2.41
N LYS A 70 15.92 -25.18 2.23
CA LYS A 70 16.42 -25.95 1.08
C LYS A 70 15.71 -27.30 1.02
N GLY A 71 15.13 -27.61 -0.13
CA GLY A 71 14.38 -28.87 -0.36
C GLY A 71 12.90 -28.82 0.05
N HIS A 72 12.44 -27.77 0.73
CA HIS A 72 11.05 -27.64 1.18
C HIS A 72 10.21 -26.79 0.24
N VAL A 73 8.98 -27.22 -0.01
CA VAL A 73 7.95 -26.48 -0.75
C VAL A 73 7.04 -25.76 0.25
N VAL A 74 6.85 -24.46 0.05
CA VAL A 74 6.01 -23.60 0.90
C VAL A 74 4.78 -23.16 0.13
N CYS A 75 3.60 -23.32 0.72
CA CYS A 75 2.33 -22.97 0.10
C CYS A 75 1.56 -21.98 0.99
N ASP A 76 1.05 -20.91 0.40
CA ASP A 76 0.20 -19.92 1.06
C ASP A 76 -1.00 -19.64 0.15
N PRO A 77 -2.15 -20.27 0.41
CA PRO A 77 -3.32 -20.18 -0.45
C PRO A 77 -4.23 -18.99 -0.15
N MET A 78 -3.77 -18.06 0.69
CA MET A 78 -4.43 -16.79 1.00
C MET A 78 -3.37 -15.70 1.15
N CYS A 79 -2.45 -15.64 0.18
CA CYS A 79 -1.15 -15.00 0.38
C CYS A 79 -1.18 -13.48 0.57
N GLY A 80 -2.27 -12.82 0.19
CA GLY A 80 -2.52 -11.40 0.40
C GLY A 80 -1.32 -10.49 0.07
N GLY A 81 -0.67 -9.99 1.11
CA GLY A 81 0.46 -9.07 0.94
C GLY A 81 1.77 -9.76 0.54
N GLY A 82 1.82 -11.08 0.45
CA GLY A 82 2.98 -11.87 0.05
C GLY A 82 4.09 -12.01 1.10
N THR A 83 3.82 -11.82 2.39
CA THR A 83 4.88 -11.96 3.42
C THR A 83 5.47 -13.37 3.41
N THR A 84 4.63 -14.41 3.44
CA THR A 84 5.08 -15.81 3.40
C THR A 84 5.96 -16.10 2.21
N ILE A 85 5.62 -15.54 1.05
CA ILE A 85 6.28 -15.81 -0.22
C ILE A 85 7.69 -15.24 -0.20
N VAL A 86 7.80 -13.97 0.20
CA VAL A 86 9.09 -13.29 0.24
C VAL A 86 9.97 -13.89 1.33
N GLU A 87 9.45 -14.17 2.53
CA GLU A 87 10.25 -14.79 3.59
C GLU A 87 10.70 -16.21 3.22
N ALA A 88 9.82 -17.04 2.62
CA ALA A 88 10.20 -18.36 2.11
C ALA A 88 11.31 -18.27 1.03
N LEU A 89 11.27 -17.24 0.18
CA LEU A 89 12.31 -16.97 -0.81
C LEU A 89 13.63 -16.60 -0.14
N PHE A 90 13.60 -15.71 0.87
CA PHE A 90 14.79 -15.33 1.65
C PHE A 90 15.39 -16.52 2.40
N LEU A 91 14.57 -17.47 2.85
CA LEU A 91 15.04 -18.68 3.54
C LEU A 91 15.43 -19.83 2.60
N GLY A 92 15.33 -19.62 1.28
CA GLY A 92 15.82 -20.57 0.27
C GLY A 92 14.91 -21.76 0.02
N ALA A 93 13.59 -21.58 0.11
CA ALA A 93 12.61 -22.61 -0.22
C ALA A 93 12.84 -23.19 -1.62
N LYS A 94 12.58 -24.50 -1.78
CA LYS A 94 12.71 -25.19 -3.07
C LYS A 94 11.74 -24.61 -4.08
N GLU A 95 10.46 -24.51 -3.72
CA GLU A 95 9.36 -23.99 -4.53
C GLU A 95 8.37 -23.27 -3.62
N ILE A 96 7.67 -22.27 -4.16
CA ILE A 96 6.75 -21.43 -3.39
C ILE A 96 5.46 -21.25 -4.18
N LEU A 97 4.33 -21.62 -3.60
CA LEU A 97 3.00 -21.43 -4.17
C LEU A 97 2.25 -20.34 -3.40
N CYS A 98 1.77 -19.33 -4.11
CA CYS A 98 0.91 -18.26 -3.63
C CYS A 98 -0.37 -18.29 -4.43
N SER A 99 -1.50 -18.51 -3.76
CA SER A 99 -2.80 -18.27 -4.36
C SER A 99 -3.59 -17.27 -3.55
N ASP A 100 -4.42 -16.50 -4.24
CA ASP A 100 -5.39 -15.61 -3.63
C ASP A 100 -6.56 -15.43 -4.59
N ILE A 101 -7.75 -15.23 -4.04
CA ILE A 101 -8.92 -14.85 -4.83
C ILE A 101 -8.87 -13.38 -5.22
N ASP A 102 -8.17 -12.53 -4.45
CA ASP A 102 -8.05 -11.11 -4.69
C ASP A 102 -6.96 -10.85 -5.76
N PRO A 103 -7.32 -10.35 -6.96
CA PRO A 103 -6.34 -10.05 -7.99
C PRO A 103 -5.30 -9.00 -7.55
N ALA A 104 -5.66 -8.09 -6.64
CA ALA A 104 -4.73 -7.10 -6.09
C ALA A 104 -3.57 -7.75 -5.31
N SER A 105 -3.82 -8.87 -4.65
CA SER A 105 -2.81 -9.69 -3.98
C SER A 105 -1.78 -10.16 -5.00
N ALA A 106 -2.24 -10.85 -6.05
CA ALA A 106 -1.37 -11.37 -7.10
C ALA A 106 -0.55 -10.27 -7.80
N ILE A 107 -1.15 -9.11 -8.11
CA ILE A 107 -0.44 -7.95 -8.70
C ILE A 107 0.72 -7.50 -7.80
N VAL A 108 0.46 -7.29 -6.50
CA VAL A 108 1.47 -6.82 -5.56
C VAL A 108 2.57 -7.87 -5.36
N VAL A 109 2.22 -9.16 -5.28
CA VAL A 109 3.21 -10.22 -5.14
C VAL A 109 4.07 -10.35 -6.40
N LYS A 110 3.47 -10.42 -7.60
CA LYS A 110 4.21 -10.46 -8.88
C LYS A 110 5.15 -9.28 -9.03
N ALA A 111 4.70 -8.07 -8.68
CA ALA A 111 5.54 -6.88 -8.69
C ALA A 111 6.76 -7.00 -7.76
N MET A 112 6.56 -7.49 -6.53
CA MET A 112 7.68 -7.72 -5.60
C MET A 112 8.64 -8.79 -6.13
N ILE A 113 8.12 -9.89 -6.68
CA ILE A 113 8.94 -10.96 -7.23
C ILE A 113 9.77 -10.49 -8.42
N LYS A 114 9.18 -9.76 -9.37
CA LYS A 114 9.88 -9.17 -10.53
C LYS A 114 11.02 -8.26 -10.09
N ILE A 115 10.77 -7.45 -9.05
CA ILE A 115 11.78 -6.59 -8.44
C ILE A 115 12.91 -7.41 -7.79
N LEU A 116 12.58 -8.47 -7.06
CA LEU A 116 13.59 -9.33 -6.41
C LEU A 116 14.42 -10.09 -7.46
N GLU A 117 13.86 -10.35 -8.64
CA GLU A 117 14.56 -10.95 -9.78
C GLU A 117 15.60 -9.99 -10.37
N ASN A 118 15.15 -8.81 -10.83
CA ASN A 118 15.92 -7.91 -11.68
C ASN A 118 15.91 -6.45 -11.17
N CYS A 119 16.19 -6.25 -9.88
CA CYS A 119 15.98 -4.96 -9.19
C CYS A 119 16.61 -3.75 -9.90
N ASN A 120 17.88 -3.84 -10.30
CA ASN A 120 18.59 -2.71 -10.91
C ASN A 120 18.06 -2.36 -12.30
N GLU A 121 17.62 -3.36 -13.06
CA GLU A 121 17.02 -3.18 -14.38
C GLU A 121 15.65 -2.49 -14.24
N VAL A 122 14.78 -3.04 -13.39
CA VAL A 122 13.46 -2.45 -13.08
C VAL A 122 13.61 -1.01 -12.59
N TYR A 123 14.57 -0.75 -11.69
CA TYR A 123 14.88 0.60 -11.22
C TYR A 123 15.27 1.54 -12.38
N SER A 124 16.16 1.11 -13.27
CA SER A 124 16.68 1.95 -14.35
C SER A 124 15.59 2.27 -15.38
N ILE A 125 14.78 1.27 -15.73
CA ILE A 125 13.62 1.42 -16.63
C ILE A 125 12.62 2.42 -16.05
N LEU A 126 12.14 2.18 -14.82
CA LEU A 126 11.11 3.03 -14.21
C LEU A 126 11.63 4.44 -13.94
N LEU A 127 12.93 4.61 -13.63
CA LEU A 127 13.54 5.93 -13.53
C LEU A 127 13.50 6.63 -14.87
N SER A 128 13.98 5.99 -15.95
CA SER A 128 14.01 6.57 -17.30
C SER A 128 12.63 7.06 -17.73
N ILE A 129 11.62 6.20 -17.57
CA ILE A 129 10.23 6.53 -17.92
C ILE A 129 9.69 7.67 -17.05
N ALA A 130 9.95 7.67 -15.75
CA ALA A 130 9.55 8.78 -14.89
C ALA A 130 10.22 10.11 -15.28
N LYS A 131 11.45 10.09 -15.79
CA LYS A 131 12.10 11.29 -16.36
C LYS A 131 11.39 11.76 -17.62
N SER A 132 11.07 10.84 -18.52
CA SER A 132 10.35 11.13 -19.77
C SER A 132 9.01 11.81 -19.48
N VAL A 133 8.21 11.24 -18.55
CA VAL A 133 6.92 11.81 -18.13
C VAL A 133 7.07 13.17 -17.45
N TYR A 134 8.13 13.36 -16.66
CA TYR A 134 8.42 14.66 -16.05
C TYR A 134 8.68 15.73 -17.11
N GLU A 135 9.50 15.44 -18.12
CA GLU A 135 9.79 16.39 -19.21
C GLU A 135 8.55 16.63 -20.09
N GLU A 136 7.80 15.57 -20.43
CA GLU A 136 6.56 15.66 -21.23
C GLU A 136 5.51 16.56 -20.56
N LEU A 137 5.35 16.43 -19.24
CA LEU A 137 4.31 17.13 -18.48
C LEU A 137 4.85 18.32 -17.67
N LYS A 138 6.07 18.79 -17.98
CA LYS A 138 6.71 19.89 -17.24
C LYS A 138 5.83 21.13 -17.17
N ASP A 139 5.26 21.56 -18.30
CA ASP A 139 4.40 22.75 -18.36
C ASP A 139 3.08 22.60 -17.60
N PHE A 140 2.63 21.38 -17.29
CA PHE A 140 1.45 21.16 -16.45
C PHE A 140 1.73 21.40 -14.97
N TRP A 141 3.00 21.29 -14.59
CA TRP A 141 3.47 21.28 -13.21
C TRP A 141 4.49 22.37 -12.90
N CYS A 142 4.92 23.16 -13.87
CA CYS A 142 5.92 24.19 -13.71
C CYS A 142 5.57 25.44 -14.52
N ILE A 143 5.94 26.59 -13.98
CA ILE A 143 5.75 27.91 -14.55
C ILE A 143 6.96 28.77 -14.21
N ASN A 144 7.62 29.31 -15.24
CA ASN A 144 8.95 29.89 -15.12
C ASN A 144 9.93 28.90 -14.44
N ASP A 145 10.65 29.34 -13.40
CA ASP A 145 11.59 28.52 -12.64
C ASP A 145 10.95 27.78 -11.45
N TYR A 146 9.62 27.78 -11.34
CA TYR A 146 8.92 27.20 -10.20
C TYR A 146 8.02 26.04 -10.61
N CYS A 147 8.02 24.99 -9.79
CA CYS A 147 7.17 23.82 -9.98
C CYS A 147 6.23 23.62 -8.79
N TYR A 148 5.05 23.09 -9.02
CA TYR A 148 4.05 22.82 -8.00
C TYR A 148 4.49 21.61 -7.16
N VAL A 149 4.42 21.73 -5.84
CA VAL A 149 4.49 20.60 -4.91
C VAL A 149 3.07 20.17 -4.56
N HIS A 150 2.32 21.12 -3.99
CA HIS A 150 0.97 20.89 -3.50
C HIS A 150 0.02 21.97 -4.01
N THR A 151 -1.23 21.61 -4.27
CA THR A 151 -2.35 22.55 -4.44
C THR A 151 -3.37 22.26 -3.35
N PHE A 152 -3.67 23.27 -2.55
CA PHE A 152 -4.57 23.17 -1.41
C PHE A 152 -6.01 23.37 -1.88
N LEU A 153 -6.87 22.40 -1.58
CA LEU A 153 -8.21 22.32 -2.12
C LEU A 153 -9.28 22.37 -1.01
N THR A 154 -10.48 22.80 -1.37
CA THR A 154 -11.67 22.72 -0.52
C THR A 154 -12.86 22.15 -1.29
N ARG A 155 -13.64 21.32 -0.62
CA ARG A 155 -14.99 20.88 -1.03
C ARG A 155 -16.10 21.66 -0.32
N ARG A 156 -15.74 22.53 0.64
CA ARG A 156 -16.68 23.16 1.56
C ARG A 156 -17.12 24.53 1.05
N CYS A 157 -17.92 24.52 0.00
CA CYS A 157 -18.48 25.73 -0.62
C CYS A 157 -20.00 25.77 -0.50
N TYR A 158 -20.55 26.93 -0.14
CA TYR A 158 -21.98 27.17 0.01
C TYR A 158 -22.33 28.53 -0.60
N GLY A 159 -23.21 28.53 -1.60
CA GLY A 159 -23.48 29.73 -2.40
C GLY A 159 -22.20 30.28 -3.02
N ASP A 160 -21.94 31.56 -2.78
CA ASP A 160 -20.82 32.32 -3.36
C ASP A 160 -19.54 32.29 -2.52
N TYR A 161 -19.45 31.42 -1.51
CA TYR A 161 -18.29 31.36 -0.62
C TYR A 161 -17.81 29.94 -0.38
N CYS A 162 -16.52 29.82 -0.10
CA CYS A 162 -15.90 28.59 0.37
C CYS A 162 -15.19 28.81 1.71
N TYR A 163 -15.17 27.75 2.52
CA TYR A 163 -14.40 27.69 3.76
C TYR A 163 -13.13 26.91 3.51
N VAL A 164 -11.99 27.47 3.91
CA VAL A 164 -10.67 26.86 3.73
C VAL A 164 -9.89 26.86 5.04
N PRO A 165 -9.00 25.88 5.28
CA PRO A 165 -8.05 25.94 6.39
C PRO A 165 -7.23 27.23 6.37
N LYS A 166 -7.25 27.96 7.49
CA LYS A 166 -6.42 29.16 7.69
C LYS A 166 -4.94 28.80 7.65
N TRP A 167 -4.56 27.68 8.26
CA TRP A 167 -3.18 27.17 8.26
C TRP A 167 -2.87 26.44 6.95
N LEU A 168 -1.90 26.98 6.19
CA LEU A 168 -1.43 26.34 4.96
C LEU A 168 -0.36 25.29 5.25
N GLY A 169 0.66 25.66 6.02
CA GLY A 169 1.74 24.76 6.35
C GLY A 169 2.78 25.36 7.26
N THR A 170 3.88 24.64 7.42
CA THR A 170 4.93 24.97 8.38
C THR A 170 6.30 24.79 7.75
N PHE A 171 7.14 25.80 7.91
CA PHE A 171 8.57 25.72 7.59
C PHE A 171 9.38 25.62 8.88
N ARG A 172 10.50 24.89 8.82
CA ARG A 172 11.48 24.84 9.89
C ARG A 172 12.73 25.56 9.41
N VAL A 173 13.02 26.71 10.02
CA VAL A 173 14.15 27.57 9.64
C VAL A 173 15.03 27.76 10.86
N ARG A 174 16.28 27.27 10.81
CA ARG A 174 17.29 27.45 11.87
C ARG A 174 16.82 27.11 13.30
N GLY A 175 15.93 26.12 13.44
CA GLY A 175 15.37 25.69 14.73
C GLY A 175 14.03 26.36 15.10
N SER A 176 13.65 27.45 14.44
CA SER A 176 12.35 28.10 14.58
C SER A 176 11.29 27.48 13.66
N VAL A 177 10.04 27.51 14.12
CA VAL A 177 8.88 26.97 13.41
C VAL A 177 8.04 28.11 12.90
N VAL A 178 8.03 28.33 11.59
CA VAL A 178 7.21 29.35 10.95
C VAL A 178 5.91 28.71 10.48
N LYS A 179 4.77 29.25 10.92
CA LYS A 179 3.44 28.82 10.49
C LYS A 179 2.85 29.84 9.52
N VAL A 180 2.66 29.43 8.27
CA VAL A 180 2.12 30.29 7.22
C VAL A 180 0.60 30.11 7.16
N VAL A 181 -0.11 31.23 7.20
CA VAL A 181 -1.57 31.29 7.17
C VAL A 181 -2.09 32.14 6.01
N ILE A 182 -3.38 31.98 5.69
CA ILE A 182 -4.11 32.80 4.72
C ILE A 182 -5.32 33.49 5.40
N ASP A 183 -5.55 34.78 5.12
CA ASP A 183 -6.75 35.50 5.58
C ASP A 183 -7.93 35.43 4.57
N GLU A 184 -9.05 36.06 4.93
CA GLU A 184 -10.25 36.16 4.08
C GLU A 184 -10.06 36.99 2.80
N ARG A 185 -9.05 37.87 2.77
CA ARG A 185 -8.66 38.64 1.58
C ARG A 185 -7.68 37.87 0.71
N GLY A 186 -7.15 36.75 1.20
CA GLY A 186 -6.14 35.92 0.53
C GLY A 186 -4.70 36.33 0.83
N GLU A 187 -4.46 37.22 1.80
CA GLU A 187 -3.11 37.62 2.21
C GLU A 187 -2.42 36.50 2.99
N LEU A 188 -1.12 36.31 2.74
CA LEU A 188 -0.29 35.33 3.44
C LEU A 188 0.57 36.02 4.49
N TYR A 189 0.59 35.46 5.71
CA TYR A 189 1.40 35.99 6.81
C TYR A 189 1.72 34.88 7.83
N GLU A 190 2.55 35.21 8.82
CA GLU A 190 2.92 34.29 9.90
C GLU A 190 1.98 34.41 11.10
N ASP A 191 1.53 33.28 11.65
CA ASP A 191 0.68 33.25 12.84
C ASP A 191 1.02 32.04 13.71
N GLU A 192 1.75 32.26 14.80
CA GLU A 192 2.15 31.19 15.72
C GLU A 192 0.97 30.55 16.47
N ASN A 193 -0.16 31.27 16.60
CA ASN A 193 -1.32 30.83 17.36
C ASN A 193 -2.32 30.01 16.54
N VAL A 194 -2.11 29.89 15.23
CA VAL A 194 -3.04 29.15 14.36
C VAL A 194 -3.17 27.68 14.76
N SER A 195 -4.40 27.21 14.74
CA SER A 195 -4.84 25.85 14.99
C SER A 195 -5.32 25.17 13.70
N ILE A 196 -5.25 23.83 13.67
CA ILE A 196 -5.76 23.01 12.56
C ILE A 196 -7.29 23.16 12.35
N ARG A 197 -8.00 23.73 13.33
CA ARG A 197 -9.44 23.95 13.27
C ARG A 197 -9.82 25.32 12.69
N ASP A 198 -8.86 26.22 12.55
CA ASP A 198 -9.13 27.59 12.11
C ASP A 198 -9.43 27.61 10.62
N LEU A 199 -10.49 28.32 10.27
CA LEU A 199 -10.99 28.43 8.90
C LEU A 199 -11.15 29.89 8.53
N VAL A 200 -10.98 30.19 7.25
CA VAL A 200 -11.32 31.48 6.67
C VAL A 200 -12.35 31.31 5.55
N LYS A 201 -13.18 32.33 5.37
CA LYS A 201 -14.24 32.37 4.35
C LYS A 201 -13.74 33.21 3.18
N ILE A 202 -13.67 32.61 1.99
CA ILE A 202 -13.17 33.26 0.77
C ILE A 202 -14.27 33.25 -0.31
N PRO A 203 -14.48 34.34 -1.05
CA PRO A 203 -15.39 34.37 -2.20
C PRO A 203 -15.03 33.29 -3.23
N LYS A 204 -16.01 32.48 -3.61
CA LYS A 204 -15.86 31.33 -4.50
C LYS A 204 -15.33 31.72 -5.88
N ASN A 205 -15.74 32.88 -6.39
CA ASN A 205 -15.30 33.42 -7.68
C ASN A 205 -13.82 33.84 -7.72
N ARG A 206 -13.13 33.88 -6.57
CA ARG A 206 -11.69 34.14 -6.47
C ARG A 206 -10.86 32.86 -6.35
N LEU A 207 -11.50 31.69 -6.41
CA LEU A 207 -10.85 30.39 -6.31
C LEU A 207 -10.82 29.71 -7.68
N VAL A 208 -9.88 28.79 -7.86
CA VAL A 208 -9.75 28.02 -9.10
C VAL A 208 -10.52 26.70 -8.96
N GLU A 209 -11.57 26.50 -9.74
CA GLU A 209 -12.24 25.19 -9.81
C GLU A 209 -11.34 24.19 -10.53
N VAL A 210 -10.85 23.17 -9.81
CA VAL A 210 -9.98 22.12 -10.38
C VAL A 210 -10.78 20.89 -10.81
N ARG A 211 -11.97 20.73 -10.25
CA ARG A 211 -12.97 19.71 -10.60
C ARG A 211 -14.32 20.19 -10.09
N ARG A 212 -15.42 19.69 -10.65
CA ARG A 212 -16.77 20.05 -10.22
C ARG A 212 -16.92 20.02 -8.69
N GLY A 213 -17.16 21.18 -8.08
CA GLY A 213 -17.35 21.31 -6.63
C GLY A 213 -16.08 21.25 -5.77
N VAL A 214 -14.89 21.31 -6.39
CA VAL A 214 -13.59 21.28 -5.71
C VAL A 214 -12.76 22.49 -6.15
N TYR A 215 -12.41 23.34 -5.20
CA TYR A 215 -11.79 24.63 -5.48
C TYR A 215 -10.40 24.74 -4.83
N ALA A 216 -9.41 25.20 -5.58
CA ALA A 216 -8.08 25.51 -5.10
C ALA A 216 -8.00 26.95 -4.61
N TYR A 217 -7.32 27.17 -3.48
CA TYR A 217 -7.19 28.49 -2.85
C TYR A 217 -5.73 28.93 -2.61
N ALA A 218 -4.81 27.97 -2.53
CA ALA A 218 -3.39 28.24 -2.39
C ALA A 218 -2.58 27.11 -3.04
N VAL A 219 -1.31 27.37 -3.32
CA VAL A 219 -0.34 26.37 -3.77
C VAL A 219 0.94 26.46 -2.97
N GLU A 220 1.69 25.37 -2.95
CA GLU A 220 3.08 25.36 -2.56
C GLU A 220 3.94 25.08 -3.78
N LEU A 221 4.89 25.97 -4.04
CA LEU A 221 5.83 25.88 -5.16
C LEU A 221 7.23 25.57 -4.66
N TYR A 222 8.07 25.00 -5.53
CA TYR A 222 9.50 24.84 -5.32
C TYR A 222 10.31 25.35 -6.50
N SER A 223 11.50 25.90 -6.25
CA SER A 223 12.44 26.29 -7.31
C SER A 223 13.01 25.05 -8.00
N ALA A 224 13.05 25.07 -9.33
CA ALA A 224 13.69 24.04 -10.15
C ALA A 224 15.23 24.21 -10.25
N SER A 225 15.78 25.24 -9.59
CA SER A 225 17.22 25.58 -9.56
C SER A 225 18.02 24.74 -8.55
N ASN A 226 19.35 24.98 -8.44
CA ASN A 226 20.27 24.13 -7.69
C ASN A 226 19.95 23.98 -6.18
N GLU A 227 19.32 24.99 -5.57
CA GLU A 227 18.82 24.94 -4.20
C GLU A 227 17.30 24.94 -4.20
N ILE A 228 16.70 23.84 -3.74
CA ILE A 228 15.24 23.69 -3.64
C ILE A 228 14.74 24.55 -2.49
N GLU A 229 14.14 25.68 -2.83
CA GLU A 229 13.43 26.56 -1.92
C GLU A 229 11.93 26.41 -2.14
N ARG A 230 11.15 26.37 -1.06
CA ARG A 230 9.69 26.17 -1.09
C ARG A 230 8.99 27.38 -0.51
N HIS A 231 7.92 27.81 -1.14
CA HIS A 231 7.09 28.90 -0.66
C HIS A 231 5.61 28.67 -0.99
N PHE A 232 4.73 29.34 -0.24
CA PHE A 232 3.30 29.32 -0.48
C PHE A 232 2.89 30.51 -1.34
N VAL A 233 1.91 30.30 -2.21
CA VAL A 233 1.31 31.34 -3.04
C VAL A 233 -0.21 31.29 -2.88
N SER A 234 -0.81 32.45 -2.65
CA SER A 234 -2.25 32.62 -2.62
C SER A 234 -2.79 32.74 -4.05
N LEU A 235 -3.70 31.85 -4.44
CA LEU A 235 -4.36 31.92 -5.75
C LEU A 235 -5.34 33.10 -5.84
N VAL A 236 -5.73 33.66 -4.68
CA VAL A 236 -6.60 34.85 -4.60
C VAL A 236 -5.84 36.14 -4.93
N LYS A 237 -4.51 36.13 -4.78
CA LYS A 237 -3.63 37.29 -4.96
C LYS A 237 -2.74 37.21 -6.19
N ASN A 238 -2.61 36.03 -6.78
CA ASN A 238 -1.72 35.77 -7.89
C ASN A 238 -2.49 35.19 -9.08
N ASP A 239 -3.04 36.09 -9.88
CA ASP A 239 -3.85 35.73 -11.05
C ASP A 239 -3.05 34.90 -12.06
N PHE A 240 -1.75 35.19 -12.24
CA PHE A 240 -0.88 34.45 -13.16
C PHE A 240 -0.78 32.96 -12.80
N ILE A 241 -0.55 32.63 -11.52
CA ILE A 241 -0.51 31.23 -11.05
C ILE A 241 -1.91 30.61 -11.07
N ALA A 242 -2.96 31.37 -10.76
CA ALA A 242 -4.35 30.90 -10.80
C ALA A 242 -4.80 30.54 -12.23
N GLU A 243 -4.50 31.40 -13.21
CA GLU A 243 -4.76 31.20 -14.62
C GLU A 243 -3.98 30.00 -15.17
N HIS A 244 -2.70 29.88 -14.81
CA HIS A 244 -1.90 28.73 -15.19
C HIS A 244 -2.50 27.42 -14.66
N LEU A 245 -2.82 27.35 -13.37
CA LEU A 245 -3.46 26.17 -12.79
C LEU A 245 -4.78 25.85 -13.50
N SER A 246 -5.65 26.85 -13.71
CA SER A 246 -6.93 26.65 -14.39
C SER A 246 -6.74 26.13 -15.82
N SER A 247 -5.81 26.72 -16.57
CA SER A 247 -5.48 26.34 -17.94
C SER A 247 -4.95 24.91 -18.01
N MET A 248 -4.03 24.54 -17.12
CA MET A 248 -3.43 23.20 -17.11
C MET A 248 -4.40 22.11 -16.65
N GLN A 249 -5.32 22.41 -15.73
CA GLN A 249 -6.40 21.46 -15.39
C GLN A 249 -7.31 21.22 -16.60
N LYS A 250 -7.75 22.28 -17.30
CA LYS A 250 -8.59 22.16 -18.51
C LYS A 250 -7.86 21.46 -19.65
N LYS A 251 -6.58 21.76 -19.87
CA LYS A 251 -5.76 21.10 -20.88
C LYS A 251 -5.62 19.61 -20.55
N ALA A 252 -5.41 19.26 -19.28
CA ALA A 252 -5.30 17.87 -18.87
C ALA A 252 -6.62 17.11 -19.06
N GLU A 253 -7.74 17.74 -18.72
CA GLU A 253 -9.08 17.17 -18.93
C GLU A 253 -9.35 16.90 -20.41
N LYS A 254 -8.96 17.81 -21.32
CA LYS A 254 -9.06 17.61 -22.77
C LYS A 254 -8.13 16.53 -23.33
N SER A 255 -6.95 16.36 -22.72
CA SER A 255 -5.98 15.34 -23.11
C SER A 255 -6.35 13.94 -22.62
N LEU A 256 -7.25 13.86 -21.63
CA LEU A 256 -7.82 12.61 -21.16
C LEU A 256 -9.06 12.31 -22.01
N TYR A 257 -9.17 11.09 -22.53
CA TYR A 257 -10.45 10.62 -23.06
C TYR A 257 -11.46 10.56 -21.90
N GLU A 258 -12.76 10.76 -22.19
CA GLU A 258 -13.82 10.53 -21.19
C GLU A 258 -13.84 9.04 -20.81
N VAL A 259 -13.04 8.69 -19.82
CA VAL A 259 -13.00 7.36 -19.23
C VAL A 259 -13.73 7.45 -17.90
N CYS A 260 -14.82 6.71 -17.80
CA CYS A 260 -15.50 6.45 -16.55
C CYS A 260 -15.46 4.95 -16.31
N THR A 261 -14.59 4.51 -15.41
CA THR A 261 -14.62 3.16 -14.89
C THR A 261 -15.55 3.12 -13.69
N PRO A 262 -16.72 2.45 -13.79
CA PRO A 262 -17.72 2.48 -12.73
C PRO A 262 -17.19 1.91 -11.41
N ILE A 263 -17.49 2.60 -10.32
CA ILE A 263 -17.26 2.11 -8.97
C ILE A 263 -18.42 1.19 -8.59
N THR A 264 -18.12 -0.08 -8.33
CA THR A 264 -19.11 -1.06 -7.87
C THR A 264 -19.55 -0.76 -6.43
N ASP A 265 -20.84 -0.91 -6.13
CA ASP A 265 -21.35 -0.73 -4.77
C ASP A 265 -20.78 -1.80 -3.84
N GLY A 266 -20.29 -1.35 -2.69
CA GLY A 266 -19.55 -2.12 -1.70
C GLY A 266 -19.53 -1.35 -0.39
N ARG A 267 -19.13 -1.98 0.73
CA ARG A 267 -19.20 -1.33 2.05
C ARG A 267 -18.35 -0.05 2.10
N GLU A 268 -17.14 -0.09 1.59
CA GLU A 268 -16.21 1.04 1.58
C GLU A 268 -16.45 1.96 0.37
N THR A 269 -16.70 1.41 -0.82
CA THR A 269 -16.92 2.20 -2.05
C THR A 269 -18.23 2.99 -2.01
N ARG A 270 -19.25 2.56 -1.25
CA ARG A 270 -20.49 3.32 -1.05
C ARG A 270 -20.26 4.72 -0.49
N ARG A 271 -19.16 4.94 0.24
CA ARG A 271 -18.79 6.28 0.72
C ARG A 271 -18.46 7.23 -0.43
N LEU A 272 -17.79 6.73 -1.47
CA LEU A 272 -17.50 7.47 -2.70
C LEU A 272 -18.80 7.76 -3.46
N LEU A 273 -19.65 6.74 -3.64
CA LEU A 273 -20.93 6.86 -4.33
C LEU A 273 -21.85 7.91 -3.68
N ARG A 274 -21.96 7.89 -2.34
CA ARG A 274 -22.71 8.92 -1.58
C ARG A 274 -22.11 10.32 -1.71
N GLY A 275 -20.81 10.42 -1.96
CA GLY A 275 -20.10 11.67 -2.24
C GLY A 275 -20.20 12.12 -3.70
N GLY A 276 -20.98 11.43 -4.54
CA GLY A 276 -21.13 11.75 -5.96
C GLY A 276 -19.96 11.31 -6.84
N ILE A 277 -19.06 10.46 -6.33
CA ILE A 277 -17.97 9.87 -7.11
C ILE A 277 -18.42 8.49 -7.56
N THR A 278 -18.73 8.38 -8.86
CA THR A 278 -19.25 7.17 -9.52
C THR A 278 -18.21 6.47 -10.38
N CYS A 279 -17.12 7.14 -10.74
CA CYS A 279 -16.02 6.56 -11.52
C CYS A 279 -14.68 6.69 -10.79
N TRP A 280 -13.78 5.71 -10.96
CA TRP A 280 -12.47 5.71 -10.31
C TRP A 280 -11.61 6.92 -10.69
N GLU A 281 -11.71 7.39 -11.94
CA GLU A 281 -11.01 8.56 -12.46
C GLU A 281 -11.38 9.85 -11.70
N GLN A 282 -12.56 9.89 -11.10
CA GLN A 282 -13.07 11.06 -10.40
C GLN A 282 -12.44 11.30 -9.02
N ILE A 283 -11.64 10.35 -8.51
CA ILE A 283 -10.88 10.56 -7.27
C ILE A 283 -9.62 11.41 -7.49
N PHE A 284 -9.25 11.70 -8.73
CA PHE A 284 -8.07 12.48 -9.10
C PHE A 284 -8.44 13.87 -9.63
N THR A 285 -7.52 14.82 -9.52
CA THR A 285 -7.57 16.03 -10.36
C THR A 285 -7.16 15.67 -11.80
N PRO A 286 -7.63 16.41 -12.83
CA PRO A 286 -7.30 16.13 -14.22
C PRO A 286 -5.79 15.98 -14.50
N ARG A 287 -4.94 16.91 -14.04
CA ARG A 287 -3.49 16.81 -14.28
C ARG A 287 -2.81 15.70 -13.49
N GLN A 288 -3.26 15.38 -12.27
CA GLN A 288 -2.76 14.18 -11.54
C GLN A 288 -3.07 12.91 -12.32
N LEU A 289 -4.32 12.78 -12.78
CA LEU A 289 -4.78 11.64 -13.57
C LEU A 289 -3.95 11.48 -14.85
N LEU A 290 -3.77 12.56 -15.60
CA LEU A 290 -2.94 12.58 -16.81
C LEU A 290 -1.51 12.09 -16.53
N THR A 291 -0.87 12.57 -15.46
CA THR A 291 0.49 12.14 -15.11
C THR A 291 0.58 10.64 -14.80
N LEU A 292 -0.39 10.09 -14.05
CA LEU A 292 -0.40 8.66 -13.72
C LEU A 292 -0.69 7.80 -14.96
N VAL A 293 -1.62 8.24 -15.81
CA VAL A 293 -1.96 7.57 -17.08
C VAL A 293 -0.73 7.55 -18.00
N LYS A 294 -0.06 8.69 -18.20
CA LYS A 294 1.14 8.78 -19.04
C LYS A 294 2.25 7.85 -18.54
N PHE A 295 2.53 7.86 -17.24
CA PHE A 295 3.51 6.93 -16.65
C PHE A 295 3.19 5.47 -16.95
N LEU A 296 1.93 5.06 -16.75
CA LEU A 296 1.51 3.69 -17.03
C LEU A 296 1.58 3.36 -18.53
N MET A 297 1.18 4.30 -19.40
CA MET A 297 1.22 4.11 -20.86
C MET A 297 2.65 3.93 -21.36
N HIS A 298 3.59 4.76 -20.91
CA HIS A 298 5.00 4.64 -21.26
C HIS A 298 5.58 3.29 -20.80
N VAL A 299 5.29 2.86 -19.56
CA VAL A 299 5.71 1.51 -19.11
C VAL A 299 5.10 0.42 -19.98
N LYS A 300 3.80 0.49 -20.28
CA LYS A 300 3.14 -0.51 -21.13
C LYS A 300 3.76 -0.60 -22.54
N GLN A 301 4.17 0.53 -23.11
CA GLN A 301 4.71 0.62 -24.47
C GLN A 301 6.20 0.26 -24.55
N GLU A 302 7.00 0.71 -23.59
CA GLU A 302 8.47 0.61 -23.63
C GLU A 302 9.03 -0.56 -22.81
N ALA A 303 8.28 -1.03 -21.80
CA ALA A 303 8.73 -2.03 -20.83
C ALA A 303 7.55 -2.83 -20.25
N GLY A 304 6.77 -3.47 -21.12
CA GLY A 304 5.54 -4.19 -20.74
C GLY A 304 5.76 -5.28 -19.67
N GLU A 305 6.95 -5.87 -19.61
CA GLU A 305 7.36 -6.83 -18.58
C GLU A 305 7.52 -6.21 -17.18
N CYS A 306 7.57 -4.89 -17.08
CA CYS A 306 7.58 -4.12 -15.84
C CYS A 306 6.19 -3.55 -15.47
N LEU A 307 5.14 -3.86 -16.24
CA LEU A 307 3.80 -3.29 -16.05
C LEU A 307 3.21 -3.61 -14.67
N ASP A 308 3.33 -4.84 -14.17
CA ASP A 308 2.86 -5.21 -12.83
C ASP A 308 3.52 -4.35 -11.74
N VAL A 309 4.81 -4.04 -11.92
CA VAL A 309 5.55 -3.16 -11.00
C VAL A 309 5.01 -1.74 -11.05
N ALA A 310 4.77 -1.21 -12.25
CA ALA A 310 4.21 0.13 -12.42
C ALA A 310 2.78 0.24 -11.89
N VAL A 311 1.93 -0.78 -12.12
CA VAL A 311 0.58 -0.88 -11.54
C VAL A 311 0.65 -0.90 -10.01
N ALA A 312 1.50 -1.73 -9.41
CA ALA A 312 1.66 -1.77 -7.95
C ALA A 312 2.21 -0.44 -7.39
N LEU A 313 3.11 0.23 -8.12
CA LEU A 313 3.61 1.54 -7.76
C LEU A 313 2.50 2.59 -7.81
N VAL A 314 1.75 2.69 -8.91
CA VAL A 314 0.67 3.68 -9.08
C VAL A 314 -0.49 3.43 -8.12
N GLY A 315 -0.85 2.17 -7.86
CA GLY A 315 -1.84 1.85 -6.82
C GLY A 315 -1.39 2.31 -5.43
N THR A 316 -0.09 2.24 -5.14
CA THR A 316 0.46 2.79 -3.89
C THR A 316 0.48 4.33 -3.89
N VAL A 317 0.89 4.95 -5.00
CA VAL A 317 0.95 6.42 -5.19
C VAL A 317 -0.43 7.04 -5.17
N THR A 318 -1.48 6.35 -5.61
CA THR A 318 -2.89 6.83 -5.57
C THR A 318 -3.29 7.27 -4.17
N ARG A 319 -2.70 6.69 -3.12
CA ARG A 319 -2.96 7.10 -1.74
C ARG A 319 -2.49 8.51 -1.44
N THR A 320 -1.48 9.03 -2.12
CA THR A 320 -0.91 10.38 -1.92
C THR A 320 -1.19 11.32 -3.08
N ALA A 321 -1.37 10.78 -4.28
CA ALA A 321 -1.72 11.50 -5.50
C ALA A 321 -3.17 11.21 -5.89
N SER A 322 -4.11 11.53 -5.00
CA SER A 322 -5.54 11.58 -5.28
C SER A 322 -6.19 12.56 -4.32
N MET A 323 -7.42 12.98 -4.60
CA MET A 323 -8.24 13.80 -3.71
C MET A 323 -8.81 13.04 -2.50
N LEU A 324 -8.31 11.83 -2.23
CA LEU A 324 -8.47 11.11 -0.96
C LEU A 324 -7.39 11.51 0.06
N ALA A 325 -6.29 12.09 -0.42
CA ALA A 325 -5.21 12.60 0.42
C ALA A 325 -5.54 14.01 0.93
N PHE A 326 -4.99 14.36 2.09
CA PHE A 326 -5.11 15.69 2.67
C PHE A 326 -3.77 16.13 3.27
N TYR A 327 -3.55 17.43 3.38
CA TYR A 327 -2.32 17.96 3.97
C TYR A 327 -2.47 18.06 5.50
N TYR A 328 -1.46 17.59 6.23
CA TYR A 328 -1.41 17.74 7.68
C TYR A 328 -0.38 18.80 8.05
N GLN A 329 -0.90 19.99 8.31
CA GLN A 329 -0.16 21.22 8.53
C GLN A 329 0.91 21.09 9.63
N PRO A 330 0.64 20.47 10.82
CA PRO A 330 1.65 20.36 11.87
C PRO A 330 2.89 19.55 11.48
N TYR A 331 2.79 18.63 10.51
CA TYR A 331 3.94 17.88 10.00
C TYR A 331 4.40 18.33 8.61
N ALA A 332 3.79 19.38 8.05
CA ALA A 332 4.08 19.93 6.73
C ALA A 332 4.15 18.84 5.63
N LYS A 333 3.22 17.88 5.67
CA LYS A 333 3.25 16.68 4.82
C LYS A 333 1.84 16.25 4.42
N VAL A 334 1.76 15.61 3.24
CA VAL A 334 0.58 14.85 2.83
C VAL A 334 0.35 13.69 3.80
N ASN A 335 -0.88 13.58 4.31
CA ASN A 335 -1.39 12.36 4.89
C ASN A 335 -2.06 11.54 3.78
N PRO A 336 -1.59 10.31 3.53
CA PRO A 336 -2.18 9.47 2.49
C PRO A 336 -3.64 9.16 2.79
N GLY A 337 -4.47 9.10 1.74
CA GLY A 337 -5.75 8.43 1.76
C GLY A 337 -5.64 6.97 2.22
N LEU A 338 -6.80 6.39 2.58
CA LEU A 338 -6.91 5.03 3.12
C LEU A 338 -6.11 4.81 4.42
N VAL A 339 -5.67 5.86 5.12
CA VAL A 339 -4.93 5.73 6.40
C VAL A 339 -5.77 5.06 7.49
N ILE A 340 -7.07 5.27 7.48
CA ILE A 340 -8.06 4.62 8.36
C ILE A 340 -8.69 3.36 7.72
N LYS A 341 -8.06 2.76 6.70
CA LYS A 341 -8.58 1.59 5.97
C LYS A 341 -9.97 1.84 5.36
N SER A 342 -10.18 3.04 4.78
CA SER A 342 -11.47 3.46 4.20
C SER A 342 -11.31 4.51 3.11
N PHE A 343 -12.16 4.46 2.06
CA PHE A 343 -12.29 5.47 1.00
C PHE A 343 -13.00 6.74 1.51
N TRP A 344 -12.41 7.35 2.55
CA TRP A 344 -12.91 8.59 3.13
C TRP A 344 -12.60 9.80 2.23
N LEU A 345 -13.59 10.67 2.05
CA LEU A 345 -13.48 11.92 1.30
C LEU A 345 -13.15 13.09 2.24
N PRO A 346 -11.91 13.62 2.24
CA PRO A 346 -11.58 14.78 3.05
C PRO A 346 -12.34 16.03 2.62
N LEU A 347 -12.76 16.88 3.56
CA LEU A 347 -13.33 18.18 3.24
C LEU A 347 -12.30 19.11 2.56
N TYR A 348 -11.02 18.94 2.90
CA TYR A 348 -9.91 19.75 2.42
C TYR A 348 -8.84 18.84 1.81
N PRO A 349 -9.05 18.34 0.57
CA PRO A 349 -8.06 17.51 -0.09
C PRO A 349 -6.79 18.31 -0.42
N VAL A 350 -5.72 17.59 -0.75
CA VAL A 350 -4.51 18.19 -1.33
C VAL A 350 -4.17 17.47 -2.63
N GLU A 351 -3.95 18.24 -3.68
CA GLU A 351 -3.36 17.74 -4.91
C GLU A 351 -1.84 17.73 -4.72
N LEU A 352 -1.21 16.57 -4.85
CA LEU A 352 0.24 16.40 -4.91
C LEU A 352 0.67 16.28 -6.37
N ASN A 353 1.72 16.99 -6.78
CA ASN A 353 2.41 16.73 -8.04
C ASN A 353 3.06 15.33 -8.00
N PRO A 354 2.61 14.35 -8.82
CA PRO A 354 3.12 12.99 -8.76
C PRO A 354 4.60 12.86 -9.14
N VAL A 355 5.16 13.86 -9.83
CA VAL A 355 6.56 13.90 -10.29
C VAL A 355 7.35 15.05 -9.67
N ALA A 356 6.89 15.64 -8.56
CA ALA A 356 7.65 16.68 -7.86
C ALA A 356 8.99 16.13 -7.32
N GLY A 357 10.08 16.77 -7.75
CA GLY A 357 11.44 16.36 -7.44
C GLY A 357 12.49 16.99 -8.33
N ASP A 358 13.75 16.77 -7.97
CA ASP A 358 14.90 16.91 -8.88
C ASP A 358 15.15 15.54 -9.52
N VAL A 359 14.82 15.47 -10.80
CA VAL A 359 14.88 14.26 -11.62
C VAL A 359 16.32 13.78 -11.84
N ASN A 360 17.29 14.70 -11.86
CA ASN A 360 18.70 14.39 -12.07
C ASN A 360 19.33 13.79 -10.81
N LYS A 361 19.03 14.35 -9.64
CA LYS A 361 19.53 13.85 -8.35
C LYS A 361 18.63 12.76 -7.73
N VAL A 362 17.45 12.51 -8.32
CA VAL A 362 16.39 11.63 -7.78
C VAL A 362 16.02 12.07 -6.35
N LYS A 363 15.92 13.39 -6.14
CA LYS A 363 15.54 13.98 -4.86
C LYS A 363 14.06 14.30 -4.91
N THR A 364 13.27 13.68 -4.03
CA THR A 364 11.83 13.92 -3.96
C THR A 364 11.50 15.26 -3.31
N VAL A 365 10.49 15.95 -3.84
CA VAL A 365 9.84 17.10 -3.19
C VAL A 365 8.38 16.70 -2.94
N GLY A 366 7.98 16.63 -1.67
CA GLY A 366 6.69 16.04 -1.29
C GLY A 366 6.80 14.55 -0.88
N ARG A 367 5.69 13.99 -0.36
CA ARG A 367 5.64 12.64 0.21
C ARG A 367 4.79 11.72 -0.66
N GLY A 368 5.41 10.67 -1.20
CA GLY A 368 4.69 9.62 -1.94
C GLY A 368 4.47 9.98 -3.42
N THR A 369 5.41 10.71 -4.02
CA THR A 369 5.51 10.90 -5.46
C THR A 369 6.02 9.63 -6.14
N ILE A 370 5.92 9.52 -7.47
CA ILE A 370 6.55 8.45 -8.25
C ILE A 370 8.06 8.39 -7.93
N PHE A 371 8.74 9.54 -7.89
CA PHE A 371 10.16 9.62 -7.51
C PHE A 371 10.44 9.17 -6.07
N THR A 372 9.51 9.37 -5.11
CA THR A 372 9.63 8.81 -3.76
C THR A 372 9.78 7.28 -3.81
N TYR A 373 8.94 6.60 -4.60
CA TYR A 373 8.95 5.14 -4.68
C TYR A 373 10.12 4.62 -5.53
N ILE A 374 10.53 5.33 -6.58
CA ILE A 374 11.76 5.03 -7.34
C ILE A 374 13.00 5.17 -6.44
N GLN A 375 13.05 6.18 -5.57
CA GLN A 375 14.14 6.33 -4.60
C GLN A 375 14.16 5.18 -3.56
N LYS A 376 12.99 4.74 -3.10
CA LYS A 376 12.88 3.55 -2.23
C LYS A 376 13.37 2.29 -2.94
N LEU A 377 12.98 2.10 -4.20
CA LEU A 377 13.44 1.00 -5.06
C LEU A 377 14.97 1.03 -5.19
N ARG A 378 15.59 2.19 -5.47
CA ARG A 378 17.05 2.37 -5.49
C ARG A 378 17.72 1.90 -4.20
N SER A 379 17.20 2.38 -3.05
CA SER A 379 17.75 2.02 -1.74
C SER A 379 17.64 0.51 -1.48
N MET A 380 16.56 -0.10 -1.92
CA MET A 380 16.37 -1.54 -1.78
C MET A 380 17.32 -2.32 -2.69
N CYS A 381 17.46 -1.96 -3.97
CA CYS A 381 18.41 -2.62 -4.87
C CYS A 381 19.86 -2.55 -4.35
N SER A 382 20.26 -1.46 -3.70
CA SER A 382 21.57 -1.36 -3.07
C SER A 382 21.80 -2.33 -1.90
N LYS A 383 20.73 -2.74 -1.21
CA LYS A 383 20.77 -3.64 -0.03
C LYS A 383 20.64 -5.10 -0.42
N LEU A 384 19.96 -5.41 -1.52
CA LEU A 384 19.66 -6.78 -1.96
C LEU A 384 20.74 -7.43 -2.85
N ARG A 385 21.96 -6.87 -2.92
CA ARG A 385 23.05 -7.30 -3.82
C ARG A 385 23.50 -8.77 -3.70
N GLY A 386 23.03 -9.52 -2.71
CA GLY A 386 23.43 -10.91 -2.43
C GLY A 386 22.37 -11.98 -2.67
N LEU A 387 21.15 -11.63 -3.12
CA LEU A 387 20.22 -12.64 -3.61
C LEU A 387 20.71 -13.09 -4.99
N ASN A 388 21.17 -14.35 -5.13
CA ASN A 388 21.45 -14.95 -6.44
C ASN A 388 20.08 -15.29 -7.11
N SER A 389 19.38 -14.23 -7.51
CA SER A 389 17.92 -14.16 -7.69
C SER A 389 17.41 -15.01 -8.84
N ASN A 390 18.17 -15.14 -9.94
CA ASN A 390 17.69 -15.76 -11.17
C ASN A 390 17.33 -17.24 -11.08
N ARG A 391 17.87 -18.01 -10.13
CA ARG A 391 17.52 -19.45 -9.95
C ARG A 391 16.41 -19.69 -8.91
N VAL A 392 16.31 -18.85 -7.89
CA VAL A 392 15.37 -19.04 -6.77
C VAL A 392 14.01 -18.39 -7.08
N VAL A 393 14.01 -17.23 -7.76
CA VAL A 393 12.77 -16.50 -8.11
C VAL A 393 11.93 -17.27 -9.15
N LYS A 394 12.56 -18.02 -10.05
CA LYS A 394 11.86 -18.84 -11.07
C LYS A 394 10.98 -19.97 -10.51
N ARG A 395 10.95 -20.14 -9.19
CA ARG A 395 10.22 -21.20 -8.50
C ARG A 395 9.06 -20.67 -7.65
N VAL A 396 8.71 -19.40 -7.81
CA VAL A 396 7.53 -18.77 -7.21
C VAL A 396 6.38 -18.81 -8.21
N VAL A 397 5.31 -19.51 -7.85
CA VAL A 397 4.06 -19.56 -8.62
C VAL A 397 3.04 -18.67 -7.91
N VAL A 398 2.46 -17.73 -8.66
CA VAL A 398 1.44 -16.79 -8.15
C VAL A 398 0.18 -16.92 -8.99
N GLU A 399 -0.89 -17.45 -8.39
CA GLU A 399 -2.18 -17.70 -9.06
C GLU A 399 -3.29 -16.84 -8.46
N ILE A 400 -4.17 -16.32 -9.32
CA ILE A 400 -5.46 -15.79 -8.89
C ILE A 400 -6.41 -16.98 -8.91
N ARG A 401 -6.62 -17.62 -7.76
CA ARG A 401 -7.34 -18.89 -7.63
C ARG A 401 -7.87 -19.08 -6.22
N ASP A 402 -9.04 -19.71 -6.09
CA ASP A 402 -9.56 -20.13 -4.80
C ASP A 402 -8.63 -21.17 -4.14
N ALA A 403 -8.45 -21.06 -2.83
CA ALA A 403 -7.66 -21.99 -2.05
C ALA A 403 -8.15 -23.45 -2.19
N LEU A 404 -9.45 -23.66 -2.42
CA LEU A 404 -10.01 -24.99 -2.64
C LEU A 404 -9.67 -25.58 -4.01
N ASP A 405 -9.23 -24.77 -4.97
CA ASP A 405 -9.00 -25.20 -6.36
C ASP A 405 -7.52 -25.45 -6.69
N ILE A 406 -6.61 -25.20 -5.76
CA ILE A 406 -5.17 -25.47 -5.94
C ILE A 406 -4.78 -26.88 -5.46
N SER A 407 -3.72 -27.47 -6.00
CA SER A 407 -3.17 -28.74 -5.51
C SER A 407 -2.14 -28.52 -4.40
N TYR A 408 -2.21 -29.33 -3.33
CA TYR A 408 -1.25 -29.28 -2.22
C TYR A 408 -0.26 -30.45 -2.19
N GLU A 409 -0.32 -31.40 -3.12
CA GLU A 409 0.38 -32.70 -3.05
C GLU A 409 1.89 -32.62 -2.73
N ASN A 410 2.56 -31.54 -3.14
CA ASN A 410 4.00 -31.34 -2.94
C ASN A 410 4.34 -30.40 -1.79
N CYS A 411 3.37 -29.79 -1.11
CA CYS A 411 3.60 -28.81 -0.05
C CYS A 411 4.19 -29.49 1.19
N ASN A 412 5.30 -28.96 1.71
CA ASN A 412 5.85 -29.38 3.01
C ASN A 412 5.38 -28.47 4.15
N ILE A 413 5.14 -27.20 3.83
CA ILE A 413 4.74 -26.17 4.80
C ILE A 413 3.57 -25.41 4.18
N VAL A 414 2.48 -25.26 4.94
CA VAL A 414 1.32 -24.46 4.53
C VAL A 414 1.05 -23.39 5.58
N ILE A 415 0.91 -22.12 5.18
CA ILE A 415 0.49 -21.03 6.07
C ILE A 415 -0.87 -20.51 5.59
N LEU A 416 -1.87 -20.59 6.46
CA LEU A 416 -3.21 -20.03 6.25
C LEU A 416 -3.39 -18.76 7.07
N ASP A 417 -3.57 -17.63 6.39
CA ASP A 417 -3.90 -16.33 6.99
C ASP A 417 -5.23 -15.79 6.43
N PRO A 418 -6.37 -16.42 6.75
CA PRO A 418 -7.65 -16.03 6.20
C PRO A 418 -8.08 -14.62 6.65
N PRO A 419 -8.96 -13.94 5.90
CA PRO A 419 -9.59 -12.74 6.41
C PRO A 419 -10.40 -13.08 7.67
N TYR A 420 -10.26 -12.25 8.71
CA TYR A 420 -10.77 -12.58 10.04
C TYR A 420 -12.27 -12.31 10.22
N PRO A 421 -12.98 -13.16 10.99
CA PRO A 421 -14.42 -13.05 11.16
C PRO A 421 -14.83 -11.71 11.80
N GLY A 422 -15.76 -11.01 11.17
CA GLY A 422 -16.28 -9.72 11.62
C GLY A 422 -15.32 -8.53 11.50
N LYS A 423 -14.17 -8.69 10.82
CA LYS A 423 -13.22 -7.60 10.57
C LYS A 423 -13.48 -6.92 9.22
N ILE A 424 -12.60 -5.98 8.84
CA ILE A 424 -12.64 -5.31 7.55
C ILE A 424 -12.23 -6.32 6.46
N ALA A 425 -13.03 -6.45 5.41
CA ALA A 425 -12.64 -7.15 4.20
C ALA A 425 -11.60 -6.31 3.46
N TYR A 426 -10.33 -6.71 3.53
CA TYR A 426 -9.24 -5.95 2.92
C TYR A 426 -9.35 -5.86 1.39
N SER A 427 -10.04 -6.81 0.76
CA SER A 427 -10.34 -6.83 -0.68
C SER A 427 -10.98 -5.53 -1.17
N GLU A 428 -11.78 -4.86 -0.33
CA GLU A 428 -12.41 -3.61 -0.75
C GLU A 428 -11.40 -2.46 -0.86
N VAL A 429 -10.43 -2.35 0.05
CA VAL A 429 -9.44 -1.26 0.03
C VAL A 429 -8.24 -1.55 -0.88
N THR A 430 -7.97 -2.82 -1.18
CA THR A 430 -6.92 -3.26 -2.11
C THR A 430 -7.29 -3.01 -3.57
N GLN A 431 -8.56 -2.69 -3.88
CA GLN A 431 -9.01 -2.22 -5.20
C GLN A 431 -8.16 -1.07 -5.75
N VAL A 432 -7.46 -0.31 -4.90
CA VAL A 432 -6.49 0.71 -5.34
C VAL A 432 -5.42 0.16 -6.30
N TYR A 433 -5.11 -1.14 -6.23
CA TYR A 433 -4.17 -1.82 -7.12
C TYR A 433 -4.79 -2.28 -8.45
N THR A 434 -6.12 -2.26 -8.55
CA THR A 434 -6.84 -2.53 -9.81
C THR A 434 -7.14 -1.25 -10.59
N ILE A 435 -7.26 -0.10 -9.91
CA ILE A 435 -7.47 1.22 -10.55
C ILE A 435 -6.49 1.48 -11.71
N PRO A 436 -5.17 1.21 -11.62
CA PRO A 436 -4.26 1.48 -12.72
C PRO A 436 -4.56 0.72 -14.02
N TYR A 437 -5.19 -0.46 -13.95
CA TYR A 437 -5.66 -1.17 -15.15
C TYR A 437 -6.76 -0.39 -15.84
N SER A 438 -7.73 0.09 -15.06
CA SER A 438 -8.82 0.94 -15.51
C SER A 438 -8.32 2.24 -16.16
N LEU A 439 -7.28 2.86 -15.56
CA LEU A 439 -6.63 4.06 -16.13
C LEU A 439 -5.98 3.80 -17.50
N LEU A 440 -5.60 2.55 -17.78
CA LEU A 440 -5.05 2.12 -19.08
C LEU A 440 -6.12 1.65 -20.07
N GLY A 441 -7.41 1.75 -19.72
CA GLY A 441 -8.51 1.16 -20.49
C GLY A 441 -8.42 -0.37 -20.57
N MET A 442 -7.74 -1.01 -19.61
CA MET A 442 -7.59 -2.46 -19.54
C MET A 442 -8.58 -3.01 -18.53
N GLN A 443 -9.15 -4.19 -18.84
CA GLN A 443 -9.93 -4.92 -17.86
C GLN A 443 -8.99 -5.39 -16.74
N PRO A 444 -9.26 -5.05 -15.47
CA PRO A 444 -8.48 -5.59 -14.36
C PRO A 444 -8.69 -7.11 -14.29
N PRO A 445 -7.72 -7.88 -13.77
CA PRO A 445 -7.91 -9.30 -13.55
C PRO A 445 -9.13 -9.54 -12.65
N GLU A 446 -9.95 -10.53 -12.99
CA GLU A 446 -11.15 -10.85 -12.22
C GLU A 446 -10.82 -11.69 -10.99
N PRO A 447 -11.59 -11.55 -9.90
CA PRO A 447 -11.49 -12.47 -8.77
C PRO A 447 -11.81 -13.90 -9.18
N ALA A 448 -11.05 -14.88 -8.67
CA ALA A 448 -11.21 -16.29 -9.04
C ALA A 448 -12.32 -17.04 -8.27
N GLY A 449 -13.22 -16.32 -7.59
CA GLY A 449 -14.26 -16.92 -6.79
C GLY A 449 -14.89 -15.93 -5.81
N ASN A 450 -15.71 -16.48 -4.90
CA ASN A 450 -16.35 -15.69 -3.86
C ASN A 450 -15.49 -15.66 -2.61
N ALA A 451 -15.29 -14.46 -2.04
CA ALA A 451 -14.60 -14.34 -0.77
C ALA A 451 -15.34 -15.07 0.35
N ILE A 452 -14.57 -15.71 1.23
CA ILE A 452 -15.10 -16.34 2.44
C ILE A 452 -15.93 -15.31 3.22
N ASN A 453 -17.16 -15.67 3.55
CA ASN A 453 -18.08 -14.76 4.23
C ASN A 453 -17.65 -14.56 5.70
N ILE A 454 -16.91 -13.51 5.97
CA ILE A 454 -16.43 -13.17 7.32
C ILE A 454 -17.55 -12.74 8.29
N TYR A 455 -18.79 -12.55 7.82
CA TYR A 455 -19.91 -12.14 8.68
C TYR A 455 -20.78 -13.32 9.14
N GLY A 456 -20.75 -14.45 8.41
CA GLY A 456 -21.47 -15.67 8.76
C GLY A 456 -20.53 -16.71 9.39
N LEU A 457 -20.58 -16.87 10.71
CA LEU A 457 -19.59 -17.67 11.45
C LEU A 457 -19.63 -19.16 11.08
N ASP A 458 -20.80 -19.77 10.94
CA ASP A 458 -20.91 -21.20 10.62
C ASP A 458 -20.38 -21.51 9.22
N GLY A 459 -20.76 -20.70 8.22
CA GLY A 459 -20.25 -20.83 6.85
C GLY A 459 -18.74 -20.61 6.78
N TYR A 460 -18.21 -19.67 7.56
CA TYR A 460 -16.77 -19.43 7.69
C TYR A 460 -16.05 -20.65 8.27
N ILE A 461 -16.54 -21.23 9.37
CA ILE A 461 -15.97 -22.42 9.99
C ILE A 461 -16.00 -23.61 9.02
N ASN A 462 -17.14 -23.85 8.37
CA ASN A 462 -17.28 -24.93 7.38
C ASN A 462 -16.29 -24.79 6.22
N SER A 463 -16.08 -23.57 5.73
CA SER A 463 -15.13 -23.29 4.64
C SER A 463 -13.69 -23.60 5.05
N LEU A 464 -13.28 -23.15 6.25
CA LEU A 464 -11.95 -23.45 6.78
C LEU A 464 -11.76 -24.94 7.07
N GLU A 465 -12.77 -25.60 7.66
CA GLU A 465 -12.72 -27.04 7.95
C GLU A 465 -12.51 -27.85 6.66
N ASN A 466 -13.26 -27.54 5.60
CA ASN A 466 -13.14 -28.18 4.30
C ASN A 466 -11.75 -27.95 3.68
N LEU A 467 -11.25 -26.72 3.75
CA LEU A 467 -9.93 -26.37 3.23
C LEU A 467 -8.81 -27.11 3.99
N ILE A 468 -8.83 -27.10 5.32
CA ILE A 468 -7.84 -27.81 6.15
C ILE A 468 -7.87 -29.31 5.88
N ALA A 469 -9.06 -29.91 5.79
CA ALA A 469 -9.22 -31.32 5.47
C ALA A 469 -8.69 -31.67 4.08
N LYS A 470 -8.92 -30.80 3.08
CA LYS A 470 -8.36 -30.96 1.73
C LYS A 470 -6.84 -30.92 1.76
N ILE A 471 -6.25 -29.88 2.38
CA ILE A 471 -4.79 -29.71 2.48
C ILE A 471 -4.15 -30.95 3.09
N LEU A 472 -4.65 -31.45 4.22
CA LEU A 472 -4.07 -32.61 4.92
C LEU A 472 -4.42 -33.96 4.29
N ARG A 473 -5.37 -34.00 3.35
CA ARG A 473 -5.62 -35.17 2.52
C ARG A 473 -4.59 -35.27 1.40
N GLU A 474 -4.29 -34.16 0.74
CA GLU A 474 -3.32 -34.09 -0.38
C GLU A 474 -1.87 -34.07 0.11
N ALA A 475 -1.62 -33.41 1.24
CA ALA A 475 -0.29 -33.24 1.82
C ALA A 475 -0.27 -33.72 3.29
N PRO A 476 -0.39 -35.05 3.54
CA PRO A 476 -0.55 -35.59 4.89
C PRO A 476 0.62 -35.31 5.82
N ASN A 477 1.82 -35.13 5.26
CA ASN A 477 3.06 -34.85 6.01
C ASN A 477 3.36 -33.34 6.14
N ALA A 478 2.52 -32.47 5.56
CA ALA A 478 2.74 -31.04 5.64
C ALA A 478 2.53 -30.53 7.08
N THR A 479 3.37 -29.57 7.49
CA THR A 479 3.04 -28.77 8.68
C THR A 479 2.18 -27.59 8.25
N LEU A 480 0.95 -27.55 8.76
CA LEU A 480 -0.01 -26.49 8.47
C LEU A 480 -0.09 -25.50 9.64
N TYR A 481 0.03 -24.21 9.36
CA TYR A 481 -0.23 -23.14 10.31
C TYR A 481 -1.51 -22.40 9.97
N LEU A 482 -2.33 -22.12 10.98
CA LEU A 482 -3.50 -21.25 10.87
C LEU A 482 -3.33 -20.03 11.76
N LEU A 483 -3.50 -18.85 11.17
CA LEU A 483 -3.54 -17.56 11.86
C LEU A 483 -4.99 -17.14 12.06
N MET A 484 -5.35 -16.74 13.28
CA MET A 484 -6.71 -16.32 13.60
C MET A 484 -6.74 -15.13 14.55
N SER A 485 -7.75 -14.26 14.45
CA SER A 485 -7.88 -13.12 15.37
C SER A 485 -8.01 -13.56 16.83
N ASN A 486 -7.26 -12.95 17.74
CA ASN A 486 -7.44 -13.16 19.19
C ASN A 486 -8.62 -12.32 19.72
N ASP A 487 -9.83 -12.72 19.38
CA ASP A 487 -11.08 -12.17 19.94
C ASP A 487 -12.14 -13.28 20.07
N LYS A 488 -13.30 -12.94 20.65
CA LYS A 488 -14.37 -13.92 20.89
C LYS A 488 -14.74 -14.72 19.63
N ARG A 489 -14.80 -14.09 18.45
CA ARG A 489 -15.17 -14.79 17.22
C ARG A 489 -14.05 -15.73 16.76
N GLY A 490 -12.81 -15.26 16.79
CA GLY A 490 -11.66 -16.09 16.44
C GLY A 490 -11.50 -17.28 17.39
N GLU A 491 -11.60 -17.08 18.71
CA GLU A 491 -11.58 -18.17 19.69
C GLU A 491 -12.69 -19.20 19.44
N THR A 492 -13.91 -18.76 19.09
CA THR A 492 -14.99 -19.68 18.69
C THR A 492 -14.59 -20.51 17.46
N VAL A 493 -14.03 -19.88 16.42
CA VAL A 493 -13.56 -20.61 15.22
C VAL A 493 -12.53 -21.68 15.62
N VAL A 494 -11.54 -21.32 16.43
CA VAL A 494 -10.45 -22.23 16.82
C VAL A 494 -10.99 -23.42 17.62
N ASN A 495 -11.83 -23.17 18.62
CA ASN A 495 -12.38 -24.22 19.47
C ASN A 495 -13.28 -25.17 18.67
N THR A 496 -14.16 -24.65 17.82
CA THR A 496 -15.04 -25.48 16.99
C THR A 496 -14.24 -26.28 15.96
N LEU A 497 -13.21 -25.70 15.34
CA LEU A 497 -12.32 -26.43 14.43
C LEU A 497 -11.58 -27.55 15.16
N ALA A 498 -11.10 -27.32 16.39
CA ALA A 498 -10.42 -28.35 17.18
C ALA A 498 -11.33 -29.55 17.48
N GLU A 499 -12.60 -29.31 17.83
CA GLU A 499 -13.57 -30.38 18.05
C GLU A 499 -13.87 -31.18 16.78
N ARG A 500 -14.13 -30.50 15.66
CA ARG A 500 -14.53 -31.14 14.40
C ARG A 500 -13.38 -31.86 13.70
N LEU A 501 -12.18 -31.28 13.70
CA LEU A 501 -11.01 -31.87 13.05
C LEU A 501 -10.43 -33.05 13.84
N LYS A 502 -10.63 -33.09 15.16
CA LYS A 502 -10.25 -34.26 15.98
C LYS A 502 -10.95 -35.55 15.51
N GLN A 503 -12.19 -35.45 15.03
CA GLN A 503 -12.93 -36.59 14.47
C GLN A 503 -12.34 -37.12 13.16
N LYS A 504 -11.43 -36.38 12.53
CA LYS A 504 -10.76 -36.70 11.26
C LYS A 504 -9.28 -37.08 11.44
N SER A 505 -8.86 -37.45 12.65
CA SER A 505 -7.47 -37.72 13.01
C SER A 505 -6.53 -36.55 12.72
N ILE A 506 -7.02 -35.31 12.87
CA ILE A 506 -6.24 -34.09 12.72
C ILE A 506 -6.11 -33.45 14.11
N VAL A 507 -4.87 -33.22 14.53
CA VAL A 507 -4.56 -32.58 15.81
C VAL A 507 -4.25 -31.11 15.60
N ILE A 508 -4.83 -30.30 16.48
CA ILE A 508 -4.61 -28.87 16.56
C ILE A 508 -3.81 -28.57 17.82
N GLU A 509 -2.71 -27.85 17.66
CA GLU A 509 -1.84 -27.39 18.74
C GLU A 509 -1.77 -25.86 18.73
N ARG A 510 -2.09 -25.23 19.86
CA ARG A 510 -1.99 -23.78 20.02
C ARG A 510 -0.56 -23.41 20.43
N LEU A 511 0.15 -22.70 19.58
CA LEU A 511 1.53 -22.27 19.85
C LEU A 511 1.60 -20.99 20.69
N GLY A 512 0.52 -20.21 20.72
CA GLY A 512 0.41 -19.00 21.52
C GLY A 512 -0.24 -17.85 20.76
N THR A 513 0.10 -16.63 21.15
CA THR A 513 -0.36 -15.40 20.50
C THR A 513 0.81 -14.52 20.05
N VAL A 514 0.61 -13.82 18.94
CA VAL A 514 1.60 -12.92 18.33
C VAL A 514 0.96 -11.58 17.98
N ILE A 515 1.76 -10.51 17.90
CA ILE A 515 1.25 -9.19 17.47
C ILE A 515 1.31 -9.11 15.94
N GLY A 516 0.15 -9.24 15.31
CA GLY A 516 -0.02 -9.30 13.85
C GLY A 516 0.06 -7.98 13.11
N GLU A 517 -0.06 -6.86 13.81
CA GLU A 517 0.12 -5.51 13.27
C GLU A 517 0.85 -4.67 14.32
N ALA A 518 1.97 -4.03 13.94
CA ALA A 518 2.71 -3.16 14.86
C ALA A 518 1.77 -2.09 15.48
N PRO A 519 1.85 -1.83 16.80
CA PRO A 519 1.18 -0.71 17.45
C PRO A 519 1.45 0.60 16.69
N GLY A 520 0.39 1.33 16.33
CA GLY A 520 0.57 2.70 15.84
C GLY A 520 0.72 3.63 17.05
N ALA A 521 1.39 4.77 16.88
CA ALA A 521 1.56 5.77 17.95
C ALA A 521 0.22 6.25 18.57
N LEU A 522 -0.90 6.08 17.85
CA LEU A 522 -2.24 6.45 18.31
C LEU A 522 -3.07 5.29 18.90
N GLY A 523 -2.50 4.09 19.06
CA GLY A 523 -2.97 3.09 20.04
C GLY A 523 -4.44 2.63 20.02
N ARG A 524 -5.20 2.72 18.92
CA ARG A 524 -6.67 2.45 18.97
C ARG A 524 -7.12 1.00 18.70
N GLY A 525 -6.23 0.09 18.32
CA GLY A 525 -6.62 -1.28 18.00
C GLY A 525 -6.47 -2.22 19.19
N LYS A 526 -7.58 -2.65 19.81
CA LYS A 526 -7.60 -3.66 20.89
C LYS A 526 -7.40 -5.11 20.39
N THR A 527 -7.51 -5.38 19.08
CA THR A 527 -7.39 -6.73 18.49
C THR A 527 -6.24 -6.78 17.49
N LYS A 528 -5.00 -6.69 17.99
CA LYS A 528 -3.78 -6.86 17.18
C LYS A 528 -3.12 -8.21 17.39
N GLU A 529 -3.55 -8.92 18.42
CA GLU A 529 -3.08 -10.26 18.70
C GLU A 529 -3.73 -11.27 17.76
N ILE A 530 -2.92 -12.22 17.32
CA ILE A 530 -3.28 -13.33 16.46
C ILE A 530 -2.95 -14.61 17.21
N ILE A 531 -3.88 -15.55 17.23
CA ILE A 531 -3.68 -16.91 17.70
C ILE A 531 -2.92 -17.66 16.60
N VAL A 532 -1.81 -18.28 16.98
CA VAL A 532 -1.02 -19.14 16.07
C VAL A 532 -1.30 -20.59 16.41
N ILE A 533 -1.68 -21.33 15.38
CA ILE A 533 -2.11 -22.71 15.51
C ILE A 533 -1.28 -23.55 14.56
N ARG A 534 -0.75 -24.66 15.06
CA ARG A 534 -0.11 -25.71 14.27
C ARG A 534 -1.07 -26.88 14.14
N ILE A 535 -1.24 -27.37 12.92
CA ILE A 535 -2.18 -28.43 12.57
C ILE A 535 -1.38 -29.53 11.86
N LYS A 536 -1.55 -30.77 12.32
CA LYS A 536 -0.94 -31.96 11.72
C LYS A 536 -1.93 -33.11 11.68
N LYS A 537 -1.81 -33.96 10.67
CA LYS A 537 -2.51 -35.25 10.65
C LYS A 537 -1.80 -36.22 11.58
N VAL A 538 -2.56 -36.94 12.40
CA VAL A 538 -2.04 -38.05 13.19
C VAL A 538 -1.88 -39.22 12.22
N MET A 539 -0.64 -39.71 12.09
CA MET A 539 -0.33 -40.89 11.27
C MET A 539 -0.86 -42.17 11.92
#